data_AF-A0A498AWX6-F1
#
_entry.id   AF-A0A498AWX6-F1
#
_cell.length_a   1.000
_cell.length_b   1.000
_cell.length_c   1.000
_cell.angle_alpha   90.00
_cell.angle_beta   90.00
_cell.angle_gamma   90.00
#
_symmetry.space_group_name_H-M   'P 1'
#
loop_
_entity.id
_entity.type
_entity.pdbx_description
1 polymer ?
#
loop_
_entity_poly.entity_id
_entity_poly.type
_entity_poly.pdbx_seq_one_letter_code
_entity_poly.pdbx_strand_id
1 'polypeptide(L)'
;MIDATLFQADAWRPFVTALRNSMPPEVGEAEFRGTMAPGTFGGSIAYDGDHRHPGLDLERGERPTDMLGSLTELTGGQVLAVRGVTTRSGAATVSIVPSAPQVSFGMGSDLLEDVHLAAGAHPEPYRREPVRYDMAFSAGADAATVTALVRQLLPDARPADPSELAAAEADLGVALPDDVRALFLAAAEGTLVLQPADRERFYGLRIVPLADAAARAYLEPQARYLSWRYGATEVVAPDPDGRMQQLAASLAWFVVGEDGGGNLYVVDLAPGPQGTFGQVLFVDHEMSAGARWLAPSLTELLTERPTTLAKLGPEGGLLVRVGSHSGKTLADVQPTTEVLYVSAGAAPCDLSALAGHRLRTLVTESAVVANLPAITELPALEYLQLDVAGWQQLLRAGQVPSNLLAAGVSGRAGWTDTVDVVNGLLAAWKQEPIQVIDVPVQL
;
A
#
# COMPACT_ATOMS: atom_id res chain seq x y z
N MET A 1 5.11 -0.64 26.43
CA MET A 1 6.52 -0.19 26.54
C MET A 1 7.39 -1.40 26.27
N ILE A 2 8.41 -1.26 25.43
CA ILE A 2 9.34 -2.34 25.08
C ILE A 2 10.00 -2.86 26.38
N ASP A 3 10.07 -4.18 26.53
CA ASP A 3 10.73 -4.81 27.66
C ASP A 3 12.27 -4.62 27.55
N ALA A 4 12.91 -4.17 28.62
CA ALA A 4 14.35 -3.90 28.64
C ALA A 4 15.20 -5.16 28.38
N THR A 5 14.66 -6.35 28.63
CA THR A 5 15.30 -7.63 28.28
C THR A 5 15.60 -7.75 26.79
N LEU A 6 14.79 -7.11 25.93
CA LEU A 6 15.02 -7.08 24.49
C LEU A 6 16.32 -6.36 24.11
N PHE A 7 16.86 -5.51 24.98
CA PHE A 7 18.13 -4.82 24.75
C PHE A 7 19.33 -5.53 25.37
N GLN A 8 19.15 -6.78 25.84
CA GLN A 8 20.22 -7.57 26.43
C GLN A 8 20.68 -8.68 25.49
N ALA A 9 22.00 -8.94 25.49
CA ALA A 9 22.63 -9.92 24.61
C ALA A 9 22.06 -11.34 24.79
N ASP A 10 21.69 -11.71 26.01
CA ASP A 10 21.19 -13.06 26.30
C ASP A 10 19.82 -13.35 25.69
N ALA A 11 18.98 -12.33 25.46
CA ALA A 11 17.72 -12.51 24.74
C ALA A 11 17.95 -12.91 23.28
N TRP A 12 18.98 -12.33 22.64
CA TRP A 12 19.28 -12.54 21.22
C TRP A 12 20.21 -13.72 20.95
N ARG A 13 20.93 -14.21 21.97
CA ARG A 13 21.90 -15.30 21.85
C ARG A 13 21.35 -16.55 21.14
N PRO A 14 20.13 -17.06 21.43
CA PRO A 14 19.58 -18.20 20.71
C PRO A 14 19.42 -17.92 19.21
N PHE A 15 18.87 -16.75 18.87
CA PHE A 15 18.65 -16.32 17.49
C PHE A 15 19.97 -16.18 16.71
N VAL A 16 20.95 -15.43 17.22
CA VAL A 16 22.22 -15.23 16.50
C VAL A 16 23.06 -16.52 16.44
N THR A 17 22.93 -17.42 17.43
CA THR A 17 23.55 -18.76 17.37
C THR A 17 22.95 -19.60 16.26
N ALA A 18 21.61 -19.64 16.16
CA ALA A 18 20.92 -20.35 15.10
C ALA A 18 21.23 -19.77 13.72
N LEU A 19 21.27 -18.43 13.60
CA LEU A 19 21.68 -17.74 12.38
C LEU A 19 23.09 -18.14 11.95
N ARG A 20 24.06 -18.16 12.88
CA ARG A 20 25.44 -18.61 12.62
C ARG A 20 25.50 -20.07 12.18
N ASN A 21 24.78 -20.95 12.88
CA ASN A 21 24.77 -22.38 12.58
C ASN A 21 24.12 -22.71 11.23
N SER A 22 23.27 -21.81 10.71
CA SER A 22 22.66 -21.95 9.38
C SER A 22 23.59 -21.58 8.22
N MET A 23 24.78 -21.01 8.48
CA MET A 23 25.68 -20.55 7.43
C MET A 23 26.28 -21.72 6.63
N PRO A 24 26.17 -21.71 5.29
CA PRO A 24 26.91 -22.64 4.42
C PRO A 24 28.43 -22.57 4.66
N PRO A 25 29.20 -23.67 4.49
CA PRO A 25 30.64 -23.75 4.79
C PRO A 25 31.55 -22.69 4.15
N GLU A 26 31.12 -22.02 3.09
CA GLU A 26 31.85 -21.00 2.33
C GLU A 26 31.55 -19.56 2.78
N VAL A 27 30.46 -19.36 3.54
CA VAL A 27 29.95 -18.04 3.98
C VAL A 27 30.69 -17.53 5.22
N GLY A 28 31.21 -16.30 5.15
CA GLY A 28 31.88 -15.62 6.27
C GLY A 28 30.91 -14.88 7.20
N GLU A 29 29.80 -14.41 6.66
CA GLU A 29 28.82 -13.55 7.35
C GLU A 29 27.37 -13.87 6.96
N ALA A 30 26.48 -13.85 7.95
CA ALA A 30 25.04 -13.88 7.75
C ALA A 30 24.37 -12.62 8.31
N GLU A 31 23.39 -12.11 7.56
CA GLU A 31 22.60 -10.94 7.92
C GLU A 31 21.11 -11.29 7.86
N PHE A 32 20.41 -11.10 8.96
CA PHE A 32 18.95 -11.02 9.00
C PHE A 32 18.50 -9.56 8.93
N ARG A 33 17.48 -9.28 8.13
CA ARG A 33 16.72 -8.03 8.13
C ARG A 33 15.23 -8.33 8.19
N GLY A 34 14.53 -7.71 9.11
CA GLY A 34 13.10 -7.93 9.24
C GLY A 34 12.43 -7.06 10.30
N THR A 35 11.13 -7.19 10.39
CA THR A 35 10.31 -6.51 11.40
C THR A 35 9.75 -7.50 12.41
N MET A 36 9.52 -7.03 13.62
CA MET A 36 8.87 -7.77 14.70
C MET A 36 7.76 -6.92 15.30
N ALA A 37 6.64 -7.54 15.61
CA ALA A 37 5.51 -6.96 16.33
C ALA A 37 4.93 -8.04 17.27
N PRO A 38 4.01 -7.71 18.20
CA PRO A 38 3.42 -8.70 19.10
C PRO A 38 2.83 -9.90 18.33
N GLY A 39 3.33 -11.11 18.62
CA GLY A 39 2.85 -12.36 18.01
C GLY A 39 3.21 -12.56 16.53
N THR A 40 3.96 -11.67 15.89
CA THR A 40 4.31 -11.79 14.47
C THR A 40 5.70 -11.23 14.15
N PHE A 41 6.36 -11.83 13.17
CA PHE A 41 7.61 -11.34 12.63
C PHE A 41 7.71 -11.69 11.14
N GLY A 42 8.50 -10.92 10.41
CA GLY A 42 8.77 -11.16 9.00
C GLY A 42 10.15 -10.65 8.64
N GLY A 43 10.85 -11.33 7.73
CA GLY A 43 12.19 -10.90 7.34
C GLY A 43 12.85 -11.85 6.36
N SER A 44 14.09 -11.52 6.01
CA SER A 44 14.93 -12.29 5.11
C SER A 44 16.33 -12.45 5.68
N ILE A 45 16.96 -13.57 5.35
CA ILE A 45 18.37 -13.83 5.67
C ILE A 45 19.16 -13.74 4.36
N ALA A 46 20.28 -13.04 4.39
CA ALA A 46 21.27 -12.98 3.35
C ALA A 46 22.62 -13.47 3.88
N TYR A 47 23.43 -14.02 2.99
CA TYR A 47 24.79 -14.46 3.26
C TYR A 47 25.75 -13.66 2.38
N ASP A 48 26.99 -13.47 2.83
CA ASP A 48 28.02 -12.86 1.98
C ASP A 48 28.32 -13.72 0.73
N GLY A 49 28.61 -13.06 -0.40
CA GLY A 49 29.01 -13.73 -1.65
C GLY A 49 27.88 -14.30 -2.52
N ASP A 50 26.88 -13.49 -2.93
CA ASP A 50 25.78 -13.83 -3.88
C ASP A 50 25.15 -15.24 -3.72
N HIS A 51 25.23 -15.81 -2.52
CA HIS A 51 24.60 -17.07 -2.17
C HIS A 51 23.14 -16.79 -1.82
N ARG A 52 22.36 -16.41 -2.85
CA ARG A 52 20.92 -16.61 -2.79
C ARG A 52 20.71 -18.11 -2.80
N HIS A 53 20.33 -18.70 -1.68
CA HIS A 53 19.53 -19.92 -1.78
C HIS A 53 18.15 -19.48 -2.28
N PRO A 54 17.73 -19.81 -3.51
CA PRO A 54 16.31 -19.80 -3.81
C PRO A 54 15.67 -20.72 -2.77
N GLY A 55 14.64 -20.21 -2.09
CA GLY A 55 14.06 -20.88 -0.93
C GLY A 55 13.63 -22.32 -1.22
N LEU A 56 13.44 -23.04 -0.11
CA LEU A 56 12.79 -24.35 0.00
C LEU A 56 13.67 -25.56 -0.34
N ASP A 57 14.68 -25.82 0.49
CA ASP A 57 15.16 -27.19 0.78
C ASP A 57 16.01 -27.23 2.07
N LEU A 58 15.66 -26.41 3.07
CA LEU A 58 16.09 -26.72 4.44
C LEU A 58 15.13 -27.79 4.95
N GLU A 59 15.66 -29.00 5.14
CA GLU A 59 14.97 -30.09 5.84
C GLU A 59 14.30 -29.58 7.12
N ARG A 60 13.21 -30.25 7.55
CA ARG A 60 12.41 -29.95 8.76
C ARG A 60 13.27 -29.87 10.04
N GLY A 61 13.96 -28.76 10.24
CA GLY A 61 14.69 -28.37 11.45
C GLY A 61 14.28 -26.96 11.88
N GLU A 62 14.62 -26.59 13.11
CA GLU A 62 14.36 -25.25 13.65
C GLU A 62 15.08 -24.20 12.80
N ARG A 63 14.32 -23.26 12.24
CA ARG A 63 14.86 -22.14 11.48
C ARG A 63 15.35 -21.07 12.45
N PRO A 64 16.39 -20.27 12.10
CA PRO A 64 16.81 -19.15 12.94
C PRO A 64 15.64 -18.24 13.33
N THR A 65 14.71 -18.00 12.40
CA THR A 65 13.52 -17.18 12.62
C THR A 65 12.56 -17.75 13.66
N ASP A 66 12.55 -19.06 13.91
CA ASP A 66 11.69 -19.66 14.93
C ASP A 66 12.08 -19.16 16.34
N MET A 67 13.34 -18.75 16.53
CA MET A 67 13.83 -18.13 17.77
C MET A 67 13.30 -16.70 17.99
N LEU A 68 12.76 -16.04 16.95
CA LEU A 68 12.19 -14.69 17.08
C LEU A 68 10.83 -14.73 17.78
N GLY A 69 10.12 -15.87 17.76
CA GLY A 69 8.78 -15.99 18.34
C GLY A 69 8.72 -15.56 19.80
N SER A 70 9.67 -16.01 20.64
CA SER A 70 9.74 -15.61 22.04
C SER A 70 10.09 -14.14 22.27
N LEU A 71 10.75 -13.50 21.31
CA LEU A 71 11.13 -12.08 21.38
C LEU A 71 9.98 -11.14 20.99
N THR A 72 8.99 -11.62 20.23
CA THR A 72 7.84 -10.80 19.81
C THR A 72 7.02 -10.29 20.98
N GLU A 73 6.92 -11.05 22.07
CA GLU A 73 6.20 -10.65 23.29
C GLU A 73 6.89 -9.50 24.04
N LEU A 74 8.21 -9.34 23.84
CA LEU A 74 9.03 -8.31 24.49
C LEU A 74 8.93 -6.94 23.78
N THR A 75 8.29 -6.88 22.61
CA THR A 75 8.11 -5.65 21.83
C THR A 75 7.21 -4.62 22.52
N GLY A 76 6.45 -5.04 23.54
CA GLY A 76 5.67 -4.13 24.36
C GLY A 76 4.56 -3.39 23.60
N GLY A 77 4.02 -4.02 22.56
CA GLY A 77 2.96 -3.48 21.70
C GLY A 77 3.46 -2.74 20.46
N GLN A 78 4.77 -2.64 20.24
CA GLN A 78 5.35 -1.83 19.16
C GLN A 78 5.86 -2.69 18.00
N VAL A 79 5.85 -2.12 16.81
CA VAL A 79 6.60 -2.67 15.68
C VAL A 79 8.06 -2.24 15.82
N LEU A 80 9.00 -3.15 15.56
CA LEU A 80 10.43 -2.89 15.59
C LEU A 80 11.05 -3.34 14.27
N ALA A 81 11.99 -2.57 13.76
CA ALA A 81 12.93 -3.03 12.74
C ALA A 81 14.13 -3.68 13.42
N VAL A 82 14.51 -4.87 12.95
CA VAL A 82 15.57 -5.68 13.53
C VAL A 82 16.54 -6.10 12.44
N ARG A 83 17.82 -5.85 12.69
CA ARG A 83 18.94 -6.33 11.89
C ARG A 83 19.83 -7.18 12.77
N GLY A 84 20.06 -8.43 12.39
CA GLY A 84 21.01 -9.31 13.08
C GLY A 84 22.16 -9.67 12.16
N VAL A 85 23.39 -9.35 12.55
CA VAL A 85 24.59 -9.78 11.82
C VAL A 85 25.39 -10.73 12.69
N THR A 86 25.87 -11.81 12.08
CA THR A 86 26.82 -12.71 12.72
C THR A 86 27.88 -13.17 11.74
N THR A 87 29.08 -13.35 12.25
CA THR A 87 30.24 -13.84 11.50
C THR A 87 30.59 -15.25 11.96
N ARG A 88 31.30 -16.01 11.12
CA ARG A 88 31.78 -17.35 11.47
C ARG A 88 32.71 -17.36 12.68
N SER A 89 33.46 -16.29 12.91
CA SER A 89 34.34 -16.16 14.08
C SER A 89 33.59 -15.99 15.41
N GLY A 90 32.26 -15.83 15.38
CA GLY A 90 31.41 -15.70 16.56
C GLY A 90 31.15 -14.28 17.03
N ALA A 91 31.57 -13.26 16.28
CA ALA A 91 31.11 -11.89 16.51
C ALA A 91 29.68 -11.74 15.98
N ALA A 92 28.78 -11.19 16.79
CA ALA A 92 27.42 -10.87 16.38
C ALA A 92 26.97 -9.51 16.94
N THR A 93 26.08 -8.85 16.21
CA THR A 93 25.45 -7.59 16.64
C THR A 93 24.01 -7.59 16.17
N VAL A 94 23.10 -7.23 17.07
CA VAL A 94 21.69 -7.00 16.73
C VAL A 94 21.40 -5.51 16.85
N SER A 95 21.05 -4.87 15.74
CA SER A 95 20.59 -3.48 15.70
C SER A 95 19.07 -3.46 15.74
N ILE A 96 18.51 -2.70 16.67
CA ILE A 96 17.07 -2.55 16.88
C ILE A 96 16.70 -1.09 16.64
N VAL A 97 15.69 -0.87 15.80
CA VAL A 97 15.09 0.45 15.55
C VAL A 97 13.64 0.39 16.00
N PRO A 98 13.27 1.05 17.12
CA PRO A 98 11.88 1.20 17.51
C PRO A 98 11.07 1.92 16.43
N SER A 99 9.79 1.55 16.26
CA SER A 99 8.89 2.28 15.36
C SER A 99 8.87 3.76 15.72
N ALA A 100 9.09 4.59 14.72
CA ALA A 100 9.04 6.04 14.81
C ALA A 100 8.04 6.55 13.75
N PRO A 101 7.15 7.51 14.06
CA PRO A 101 6.13 7.99 13.11
C PRO A 101 6.73 8.59 11.82
N GLN A 102 8.01 8.96 11.86
CA GLN A 102 8.74 9.54 10.74
C GLN A 102 9.32 8.51 9.76
N VAL A 103 9.32 7.21 10.08
CA VAL A 103 9.95 6.19 9.22
C VAL A 103 9.09 4.94 9.14
N SER A 104 8.81 4.50 7.92
CA SER A 104 8.16 3.22 7.65
C SER A 104 9.19 2.12 7.44
N PHE A 105 8.87 0.92 7.92
CA PHE A 105 9.68 -0.27 7.70
C PHE A 105 9.15 -1.06 6.50
N GLY A 106 10.05 -1.40 5.58
CA GLY A 106 9.68 -2.13 4.37
C GLY A 106 9.51 -3.62 4.60
N MET A 107 8.94 -4.28 3.59
CA MET A 107 8.90 -5.74 3.53
C MET A 107 10.23 -6.29 2.99
N GLY A 108 10.85 -7.25 3.71
CA GLY A 108 12.04 -7.96 3.23
C GLY A 108 13.37 -7.24 3.53
N SER A 109 14.18 -6.96 2.50
CA SER A 109 15.57 -6.49 2.66
C SER A 109 15.73 -4.98 2.88
N ASP A 110 14.68 -4.21 2.58
CA ASP A 110 14.65 -2.74 2.64
C ASP A 110 14.07 -2.31 4.00
N LEU A 111 14.85 -2.51 5.07
CA LEU A 111 14.35 -2.42 6.45
C LEU A 111 13.87 -1.01 6.86
N LEU A 112 14.52 0.04 6.36
CA LEU A 112 14.09 1.44 6.48
C LEU A 112 13.66 1.90 5.09
N GLU A 113 12.36 1.86 4.79
CA GLU A 113 11.84 2.01 3.42
C GLU A 113 11.56 3.47 3.08
N ASP A 114 10.68 4.12 3.85
CA ASP A 114 10.22 5.49 3.59
C ASP A 114 10.46 6.40 4.79
N VAL A 115 10.99 7.60 4.53
CA VAL A 115 11.10 8.71 5.50
C VAL A 115 9.95 9.68 5.25
N HIS A 116 9.13 9.91 6.27
CA HIS A 116 7.96 10.78 6.22
C HIS A 116 8.37 12.22 6.59
N LEU A 117 8.57 13.04 5.57
CA LEU A 117 9.05 14.41 5.72
C LEU A 117 7.93 15.38 6.14
N ALA A 118 6.68 15.05 5.79
CA ALA A 118 5.48 15.75 6.25
C ALA A 118 4.59 14.79 7.07
N ALA A 119 4.32 15.14 8.33
CA ALA A 119 3.50 14.33 9.21
C ALA A 119 2.05 14.23 8.70
N GLY A 120 1.51 13.00 8.65
CA GLY A 120 0.14 12.73 8.20
C GLY A 120 -0.12 13.03 6.72
N ALA A 121 0.92 13.28 5.92
CA ALA A 121 0.75 13.45 4.50
C ALA A 121 0.43 12.10 3.81
N HIS A 122 -0.28 12.19 2.70
CA HIS A 122 -0.61 11.06 1.82
C HIS A 122 -0.21 11.40 0.38
N PRO A 123 0.06 10.40 -0.48
CA PRO A 123 0.25 10.65 -1.89
C PRO A 123 -0.97 11.33 -2.53
N GLU A 124 -0.75 12.16 -3.54
CA GLU A 124 -1.77 13.01 -4.17
C GLU A 124 -3.06 12.27 -4.56
N PRO A 125 -3.04 11.05 -5.15
CA PRO A 125 -4.28 10.36 -5.52
C PRO A 125 -5.24 10.12 -4.34
N TYR A 126 -4.69 9.98 -3.12
CA TYR A 126 -5.44 9.74 -1.88
C TYR A 126 -5.85 11.02 -1.16
N ARG A 127 -5.32 12.18 -1.61
CA ARG A 127 -5.72 13.51 -1.11
C ARG A 127 -6.82 14.16 -1.95
N ARG A 128 -7.24 13.50 -3.04
CA ARG A 128 -8.32 13.99 -3.90
C ARG A 128 -9.66 13.84 -3.18
N GLU A 129 -10.31 14.96 -2.92
CA GLU A 129 -11.66 14.98 -2.35
C GLU A 129 -12.71 14.90 -3.45
N PRO A 130 -13.82 14.15 -3.23
CA PRO A 130 -14.90 14.09 -4.20
C PRO A 130 -15.60 15.45 -4.34
N VAL A 131 -15.83 15.88 -5.59
CA VAL A 131 -16.69 17.04 -5.88
C VAL A 131 -18.13 16.57 -6.02
N ARG A 132 -19.06 17.17 -5.28
CA ARG A 132 -20.49 16.84 -5.41
C ARG A 132 -21.09 17.55 -6.62
N TYR A 133 -21.60 16.77 -7.56
CA TYR A 133 -22.43 17.25 -8.66
C TYR A 133 -23.91 16.92 -8.38
N ASP A 134 -24.81 17.74 -8.90
CA ASP A 134 -26.26 17.44 -8.87
C ASP A 134 -26.57 16.43 -9.97
N MET A 135 -26.63 15.15 -9.59
CA MET A 135 -26.74 14.03 -10.53
C MET A 135 -28.07 13.31 -10.35
N ALA A 136 -28.68 12.92 -11.46
CA ALA A 136 -29.89 12.13 -11.44
C ALA A 136 -29.60 10.68 -11.00
N PHE A 137 -30.62 10.04 -10.43
CA PHE A 137 -30.66 8.59 -10.27
C PHE A 137 -30.80 7.91 -11.64
N SER A 138 -30.39 6.64 -11.73
CA SER A 138 -30.65 5.84 -12.93
C SER A 138 -32.15 5.66 -13.17
N ALA A 139 -32.58 5.71 -14.43
CA ALA A 139 -33.96 5.41 -14.81
C ALA A 139 -34.32 3.93 -14.59
N GLY A 140 -33.33 3.04 -14.49
CA GLY A 140 -33.50 1.62 -14.20
C GLY A 140 -33.55 1.27 -12.72
N ALA A 141 -33.36 2.24 -11.82
CA ALA A 141 -33.42 2.01 -10.38
C ALA A 141 -34.85 1.68 -9.93
N ASP A 142 -35.01 0.54 -9.26
CA ASP A 142 -36.30 0.05 -8.73
C ASP A 142 -36.12 -0.74 -7.43
N ALA A 143 -36.52 -0.12 -6.33
CA ALA A 143 -36.54 -0.67 -4.98
C ALA A 143 -37.44 -1.91 -4.82
N ALA A 144 -38.55 -1.97 -5.56
CA ALA A 144 -39.46 -3.12 -5.49
C ALA A 144 -38.81 -4.37 -6.09
N THR A 145 -38.10 -4.21 -7.22
CA THR A 145 -37.32 -5.29 -7.85
C THR A 145 -36.22 -5.81 -6.92
N VAL A 146 -35.45 -4.92 -6.25
CA VAL A 146 -34.44 -5.35 -5.27
C VAL A 146 -35.06 -6.12 -4.12
N THR A 147 -36.14 -5.59 -3.52
CA THR A 147 -36.85 -6.25 -2.41
C THR A 147 -37.33 -7.65 -2.81
N ALA A 148 -37.93 -7.78 -4.00
CA ALA A 148 -38.45 -9.06 -4.49
C ALA A 148 -37.32 -10.07 -4.70
N LEU A 149 -36.22 -9.64 -5.32
CA LEU A 149 -35.06 -10.51 -5.57
C LEU A 149 -34.41 -10.96 -4.26
N VAL A 150 -34.20 -10.06 -3.30
CA VAL A 150 -33.59 -10.38 -2.02
C VAL A 150 -34.46 -11.38 -1.25
N ARG A 151 -35.78 -11.15 -1.15
CA ARG A 151 -36.70 -12.08 -0.47
C ARG A 151 -36.78 -13.44 -1.18
N GLN A 152 -36.60 -13.48 -2.49
CA GLN A 152 -36.54 -14.74 -3.22
C GLN A 152 -35.26 -15.53 -2.90
N LEU A 153 -34.11 -14.85 -2.83
CA LEU A 153 -32.81 -15.49 -2.63
C LEU A 153 -32.49 -15.76 -1.16
N LEU A 154 -33.03 -14.93 -0.26
CA LEU A 154 -32.83 -14.98 1.19
C LEU A 154 -34.20 -14.90 1.91
N PRO A 155 -35.06 -15.92 1.80
CA PRO A 155 -36.43 -15.88 2.33
C PRO A 155 -36.50 -15.74 3.86
N ASP A 156 -35.46 -16.21 4.57
CA ASP A 156 -35.38 -16.17 6.03
C ASP A 156 -34.54 -14.99 6.55
N ALA A 157 -34.07 -14.10 5.67
CA ALA A 157 -33.28 -12.95 6.09
C ALA A 157 -34.10 -12.00 6.96
N ARG A 158 -33.42 -11.43 7.95
CA ARG A 158 -34.00 -10.38 8.79
C ARG A 158 -33.66 -9.03 8.19
N PRO A 159 -34.59 -8.08 8.15
CA PRO A 159 -34.29 -6.72 7.72
C PRO A 159 -33.35 -6.04 8.72
N ALA A 160 -32.58 -5.06 8.25
CA ALA A 160 -31.83 -4.17 9.12
C ALA A 160 -32.77 -3.33 9.98
N ASP A 161 -32.28 -2.89 11.15
CA ASP A 161 -33.06 -1.98 12.00
C ASP A 161 -33.16 -0.61 11.29
N PRO A 162 -34.37 -0.01 11.16
CA PRO A 162 -34.52 1.31 10.57
C PRO A 162 -33.66 2.39 11.23
N SER A 163 -33.33 2.26 12.51
CA SER A 163 -32.44 3.17 13.23
C SER A 163 -30.97 3.02 12.82
N GLU A 164 -30.51 1.82 12.45
CA GLU A 164 -29.16 1.61 11.90
C GLU A 164 -29.04 2.25 10.52
N LEU A 165 -30.07 2.12 9.69
CA LEU A 165 -30.12 2.78 8.38
C LEU A 165 -30.10 4.31 8.52
N ALA A 166 -30.91 4.85 9.42
CA ALA A 166 -30.92 6.28 9.69
C ALA A 166 -29.59 6.79 10.24
N ALA A 167 -28.91 6.02 11.10
CA ALA A 167 -27.58 6.36 11.60
C ALA A 167 -26.54 6.37 10.47
N ALA A 168 -26.53 5.36 9.60
CA ALA A 168 -25.62 5.30 8.45
C ALA A 168 -25.83 6.50 7.50
N GLU A 169 -27.09 6.86 7.20
CA GLU A 169 -27.40 8.04 6.36
C GLU A 169 -27.00 9.36 7.04
N ALA A 170 -27.13 9.46 8.36
CA ALA A 170 -26.69 10.61 9.12
C ALA A 170 -25.16 10.77 9.08
N ASP A 171 -24.41 9.66 9.21
CA ASP A 171 -22.95 9.65 9.13
C ASP A 171 -22.45 10.04 7.73
N LEU A 172 -23.15 9.60 6.67
CA LEU A 172 -22.85 10.00 5.28
C LEU A 172 -23.23 11.45 4.96
N GLY A 173 -24.16 12.02 5.73
CA GLY A 173 -24.76 13.32 5.47
C GLY A 173 -25.61 13.38 4.19
N VAL A 174 -25.98 12.22 3.63
CA VAL A 174 -26.86 12.06 2.46
C VAL A 174 -27.70 10.79 2.63
N ALA A 175 -28.91 10.79 2.09
CA ALA A 175 -29.74 9.59 2.03
C ALA A 175 -29.17 8.59 1.02
N LEU A 176 -29.28 7.31 1.33
CA LEU A 176 -28.93 6.24 0.39
C LEU A 176 -30.00 6.16 -0.71
N PRO A 177 -29.64 5.74 -1.94
CA PRO A 177 -30.60 5.46 -2.99
C PRO A 177 -31.68 4.46 -2.56
N ASP A 178 -32.91 4.61 -3.07
CA ASP A 178 -34.06 3.79 -2.64
C ASP A 178 -33.86 2.29 -2.88
N ASP A 179 -33.19 1.91 -3.96
CA ASP A 179 -32.85 0.52 -4.27
C ASP A 179 -31.80 -0.05 -3.30
N VAL A 180 -30.87 0.77 -2.82
CA VAL A 180 -29.91 0.41 -1.76
C VAL A 180 -30.60 0.29 -0.41
N ARG A 181 -31.50 1.22 -0.06
CA ARG A 181 -32.32 1.13 1.15
C ARG A 181 -33.16 -0.16 1.13
N ALA A 182 -33.72 -0.52 -0.03
CA ALA A 182 -34.50 -1.73 -0.21
C ALA A 182 -33.70 -3.02 0.03
N LEU A 183 -32.40 -3.06 -0.31
CA LEU A 183 -31.52 -4.18 0.04
C LEU A 183 -31.51 -4.40 1.56
N PHE A 184 -31.16 -3.38 2.34
CA PHE A 184 -31.04 -3.49 3.80
C PHE A 184 -32.38 -3.72 4.50
N LEU A 185 -33.46 -3.12 3.99
CA LEU A 185 -34.82 -3.35 4.50
C LEU A 185 -35.38 -4.72 4.12
N ALA A 186 -34.74 -5.46 3.22
CA ALA A 186 -35.07 -6.84 2.91
C ALA A 186 -34.14 -7.83 3.64
N ALA A 187 -32.86 -7.50 3.78
CA ALA A 187 -31.87 -8.33 4.47
C ALA A 187 -30.73 -7.48 5.06
N ALA A 188 -30.50 -7.59 6.37
CA ALA A 188 -29.37 -6.96 7.06
C ALA A 188 -28.02 -7.60 6.71
N GLU A 189 -28.04 -8.89 6.38
CA GLU A 189 -26.89 -9.73 6.07
C GLU A 189 -27.30 -10.89 5.17
N GLY A 190 -26.31 -11.62 4.65
CA GLY A 190 -26.50 -12.81 3.83
C GLY A 190 -25.82 -12.71 2.47
N THR A 191 -25.83 -13.81 1.72
CA THR A 191 -25.14 -13.88 0.41
C THR A 191 -26.15 -14.08 -0.71
N LEU A 192 -26.28 -13.06 -1.57
CA LEU A 192 -27.04 -13.13 -2.80
C LEU A 192 -26.21 -13.88 -3.86
N VAL A 193 -26.45 -15.18 -4.03
CA VAL A 193 -25.82 -15.98 -5.09
C VAL A 193 -26.66 -15.87 -6.36
N LEU A 194 -26.15 -15.17 -7.38
CA LEU A 194 -26.88 -14.89 -8.61
C LEU A 194 -26.50 -15.83 -9.75
N GLN A 195 -25.27 -16.36 -9.73
CA GLN A 195 -24.75 -17.31 -10.70
C GLN A 195 -23.53 -18.08 -10.11
N PRO A 196 -23.05 -19.17 -10.75
CA PRO A 196 -21.90 -19.93 -10.26
C PRO A 196 -20.63 -19.07 -10.13
N ALA A 197 -19.81 -19.36 -9.12
CA ALA A 197 -18.56 -18.65 -8.86
C ALA A 197 -17.51 -18.90 -9.96
N ASP A 198 -16.92 -17.81 -10.46
CA ASP A 198 -15.77 -17.79 -11.37
C ASP A 198 -14.98 -16.49 -11.10
N ARG A 199 -13.66 -16.52 -11.26
CA ARG A 199 -12.74 -15.42 -10.91
C ARG A 199 -13.00 -14.14 -11.70
N GLU A 200 -13.59 -14.24 -12.88
CA GLU A 200 -13.77 -13.10 -13.78
C GLU A 200 -15.22 -12.58 -13.84
N ARG A 201 -16.17 -13.19 -13.13
CA ARG A 201 -17.60 -12.90 -13.26
C ARG A 201 -18.22 -12.43 -11.95
N PHE A 202 -19.16 -11.50 -12.05
CA PHE A 202 -20.03 -11.16 -10.92
C PHE A 202 -20.89 -12.37 -10.56
N TYR A 203 -20.53 -13.12 -9.53
CA TYR A 203 -21.28 -14.33 -9.14
C TYR A 203 -22.35 -14.04 -8.10
N GLY A 204 -22.19 -12.96 -7.36
CA GLY A 204 -23.08 -12.61 -6.26
C GLY A 204 -22.52 -11.48 -5.40
N LEU A 205 -23.23 -11.22 -4.31
CA LEU A 205 -22.93 -10.16 -3.36
C LEU A 205 -23.21 -10.66 -1.94
N ARG A 206 -22.19 -10.68 -1.08
CA ARG A 206 -22.39 -10.85 0.36
C ARG A 206 -22.64 -9.49 0.98
N ILE A 207 -23.83 -9.32 1.57
CA ILE A 207 -24.26 -8.06 2.17
C ILE A 207 -23.35 -7.74 3.35
N VAL A 208 -22.79 -6.53 3.36
CA VAL A 208 -22.00 -6.00 4.47
C VAL A 208 -22.96 -5.28 5.42
N PRO A 209 -23.12 -5.74 6.68
CA PRO A 209 -24.05 -5.13 7.63
C PRO A 209 -23.81 -3.63 7.81
N LEU A 210 -24.87 -2.86 8.08
CA LEU A 210 -24.76 -1.41 8.30
C LEU A 210 -23.84 -1.05 9.48
N ALA A 211 -23.83 -1.88 10.52
CA ALA A 211 -22.99 -1.71 11.70
C ALA A 211 -21.50 -2.09 11.48
N ASP A 212 -21.14 -2.66 10.33
CA ASP A 212 -19.75 -3.02 10.03
C ASP A 212 -18.95 -1.76 9.63
N ALA A 213 -18.35 -1.13 10.63
CA ALA A 213 -17.49 0.04 10.44
C ALA A 213 -16.14 -0.33 9.80
N ALA A 214 -15.65 -1.56 9.96
CA ALA A 214 -14.33 -1.97 9.50
C ALA A 214 -14.27 -2.04 7.97
N ALA A 215 -15.30 -2.63 7.34
CA ALA A 215 -15.40 -2.67 5.88
C ALA A 215 -15.46 -1.25 5.28
N ARG A 216 -16.13 -0.31 5.95
CA ARG A 216 -16.26 1.09 5.48
C ARG A 216 -14.99 1.90 5.72
N ALA A 217 -14.31 1.67 6.84
CA ALA A 217 -13.02 2.30 7.13
C ALA A 217 -11.95 1.97 6.09
N TYR A 218 -12.06 0.82 5.40
CA TYR A 218 -11.15 0.47 4.30
C TYR A 218 -11.15 1.49 3.15
N LEU A 219 -12.20 2.31 3.00
CA LEU A 219 -12.29 3.35 1.98
C LEU A 219 -11.69 4.69 2.41
N GLU A 220 -11.18 4.78 3.63
CA GLU A 220 -10.38 5.92 4.08
C GLU A 220 -9.04 5.97 3.33
N PRO A 221 -8.54 7.16 2.94
CA PRO A 221 -7.24 7.34 2.30
C PRO A 221 -6.09 6.55 2.94
N GLN A 222 -5.97 6.60 4.27
CA GLN A 222 -4.91 5.90 5.01
C GLN A 222 -5.02 4.37 5.00
N ALA A 223 -6.21 3.81 4.77
CA ALA A 223 -6.45 2.38 4.80
C ALA A 223 -6.28 1.71 3.42
N ARG A 224 -6.26 2.51 2.34
CA ARG A 224 -6.24 2.00 0.96
C ARG A 224 -4.86 1.61 0.44
N TYR A 225 -3.78 2.03 1.09
CA TYR A 225 -2.42 1.71 0.64
C TYR A 225 -1.50 1.27 1.79
N LEU A 226 -0.52 0.42 1.48
CA LEU A 226 0.34 -0.22 2.48
C LEU A 226 1.46 0.69 3.01
N SER A 227 2.16 1.39 2.12
CA SER A 227 3.22 2.35 2.46
C SER A 227 3.34 3.44 1.41
N TRP A 228 4.10 4.50 1.71
CA TRP A 228 4.34 5.60 0.78
C TRP A 228 4.88 5.11 -0.56
N ARG A 229 5.83 4.16 -0.56
CA ARG A 229 6.33 3.51 -1.77
C ARG A 229 5.22 2.96 -2.67
N TYR A 230 4.25 2.25 -2.11
CA TYR A 230 3.16 1.67 -2.89
C TYR A 230 2.17 2.76 -3.32
N GLY A 231 1.63 3.53 -2.38
CA GLY A 231 0.61 4.54 -2.67
C GLY A 231 1.11 5.66 -3.61
N ALA A 232 2.36 6.10 -3.47
CA ALA A 232 2.92 7.15 -4.33
C ALA A 232 3.07 6.72 -5.79
N THR A 233 3.03 5.42 -6.07
CA THR A 233 3.25 4.89 -7.42
C THR A 233 1.96 4.47 -8.11
N GLU A 234 0.85 4.47 -7.37
CA GLU A 234 -0.49 4.26 -7.92
C GLU A 234 -0.92 5.44 -8.78
N VAL A 235 -1.63 5.18 -9.87
CA VAL A 235 -2.24 6.20 -10.72
C VAL A 235 -3.72 5.91 -10.90
N VAL A 236 -4.56 6.95 -10.89
CA VAL A 236 -5.99 6.82 -11.14
C VAL A 236 -6.31 7.59 -12.40
N ALA A 237 -6.60 6.85 -13.47
CA ALA A 237 -6.88 7.43 -14.77
C ALA A 237 -8.31 8.02 -14.84
N PRO A 238 -8.53 9.02 -15.72
CA PRO A 238 -9.87 9.54 -15.98
C PRO A 238 -10.77 8.45 -16.54
N ASP A 239 -11.98 8.30 -15.99
CA ASP A 239 -12.99 7.48 -16.66
C ASP A 239 -13.29 8.13 -18.03
N PRO A 240 -13.11 7.40 -19.14
CA PRO A 240 -13.26 7.97 -20.49
C PRO A 240 -14.68 8.48 -20.76
N ASP A 241 -15.67 7.92 -20.06
CA ASP A 241 -17.08 8.31 -20.17
C ASP A 241 -17.48 9.39 -19.13
N GLY A 242 -16.57 9.82 -18.25
CA GLY A 242 -16.81 10.86 -17.25
C GLY A 242 -17.82 10.50 -16.16
N ARG A 243 -18.11 9.21 -15.96
CA ARG A 243 -19.04 8.68 -14.95
C ARG A 243 -18.42 8.63 -13.57
N MET A 244 -17.11 8.44 -13.47
CA MET A 244 -16.38 8.38 -12.20
C MET A 244 -15.41 9.55 -12.05
N GLN A 245 -15.20 9.96 -10.82
CA GLN A 245 -14.11 10.87 -10.46
C GLN A 245 -12.79 10.10 -10.28
N GLN A 246 -11.66 10.77 -10.53
CA GLN A 246 -10.32 10.17 -10.45
C GLN A 246 -9.82 10.06 -9.01
N LEU A 247 -10.54 9.33 -8.16
CA LEU A 247 -10.25 9.21 -6.72
C LEU A 247 -9.54 7.89 -6.44
N ALA A 248 -8.47 7.88 -5.63
CA ALA A 248 -7.87 6.62 -5.18
C ALA A 248 -8.69 5.95 -4.06
N ALA A 249 -9.36 6.78 -3.27
CA ALA A 249 -10.18 6.43 -2.12
C ALA A 249 -11.30 7.47 -2.01
N SER A 250 -12.44 7.12 -1.41
CA SER A 250 -13.50 8.10 -1.15
C SER A 250 -14.43 7.64 -0.06
N LEU A 251 -14.71 8.53 0.90
CA LEU A 251 -15.78 8.34 1.88
C LEU A 251 -17.19 8.51 1.28
N ALA A 252 -17.30 9.01 0.04
CA ALA A 252 -18.56 9.03 -0.69
C ALA A 252 -18.88 7.67 -1.36
N TRP A 253 -17.97 6.70 -1.28
CA TRP A 253 -18.22 5.34 -1.73
C TRP A 253 -18.75 4.54 -0.54
N PHE A 254 -20.02 4.14 -0.58
CA PHE A 254 -20.66 3.42 0.50
C PHE A 254 -20.62 1.90 0.25
N VAL A 255 -19.98 1.14 1.15
CA VAL A 255 -19.91 -0.32 1.04
C VAL A 255 -21.30 -0.94 1.23
N VAL A 256 -21.77 -1.66 0.21
CA VAL A 256 -23.03 -2.42 0.25
C VAL A 256 -22.81 -3.92 0.34
N GLY A 257 -21.67 -4.41 -0.15
CA GLY A 257 -21.37 -5.82 -0.11
C GLY A 257 -19.93 -6.14 -0.48
N GLU A 258 -19.59 -7.41 -0.42
CA GLU A 258 -18.29 -7.95 -0.75
C GLU A 258 -18.40 -9.34 -1.41
N ASP A 259 -17.28 -9.84 -1.93
CA ASP A 259 -17.20 -11.18 -2.52
C ASP A 259 -16.55 -12.23 -1.58
N GLY A 260 -16.13 -11.83 -0.37
CA GLY A 260 -15.43 -12.69 0.57
C GLY A 260 -13.98 -13.02 0.20
N GLY A 261 -13.46 -12.45 -0.90
CA GLY A 261 -12.04 -12.40 -1.24
C GLY A 261 -11.39 -11.07 -0.85
N GLY A 262 -12.10 -10.18 -0.15
CA GLY A 262 -11.64 -8.84 0.22
C GLY A 262 -12.09 -7.74 -0.74
N ASN A 263 -12.70 -8.08 -1.88
CA ASN A 263 -13.20 -7.07 -2.81
C ASN A 263 -14.53 -6.49 -2.34
N LEU A 264 -14.74 -5.19 -2.58
CA LEU A 264 -15.94 -4.48 -2.15
C LEU A 264 -16.79 -4.03 -3.33
N TYR A 265 -18.10 -4.16 -3.17
CA TYR A 265 -19.11 -3.49 -3.98
C TYR A 265 -19.54 -2.24 -3.24
N VAL A 266 -19.37 -1.09 -3.88
CA VAL A 266 -19.62 0.22 -3.27
C VAL A 266 -20.60 1.01 -4.11
N VAL A 267 -21.45 1.78 -3.46
CA VAL A 267 -22.36 2.73 -4.10
C VAL A 267 -21.71 4.10 -4.08
N ASP A 268 -21.60 4.72 -5.24
CA ASP A 268 -20.99 6.03 -5.42
C ASP A 268 -22.01 7.15 -5.20
N LEU A 269 -21.81 7.90 -4.12
CA LEU A 269 -22.65 9.03 -3.71
C LEU A 269 -22.06 10.38 -4.17
N ALA A 270 -20.94 10.36 -4.89
CA ALA A 270 -20.35 11.52 -5.53
C ALA A 270 -19.79 11.15 -6.92
N PRO A 271 -20.65 10.75 -7.86
CA PRO A 271 -20.20 10.33 -9.19
C PRO A 271 -19.59 11.48 -9.98
N GLY A 272 -18.96 11.14 -11.11
CA GLY A 272 -18.49 12.11 -12.10
C GLY A 272 -19.66 12.84 -12.81
N PRO A 273 -19.36 13.88 -13.58
CA PRO A 273 -20.37 14.75 -14.21
C PRO A 273 -21.27 14.05 -15.25
N GLN A 274 -20.93 12.83 -15.68
CA GLN A 274 -21.76 12.01 -16.58
C GLN A 274 -22.23 10.70 -15.91
N GLY A 275 -22.05 10.56 -14.60
CA GLY A 275 -22.46 9.37 -13.85
C GLY A 275 -23.91 9.44 -13.39
N THR A 276 -24.31 8.47 -12.56
CA THR A 276 -25.61 8.48 -11.89
C THR A 276 -25.42 8.44 -10.38
N PHE A 277 -26.22 9.20 -9.64
CA PHE A 277 -26.20 9.14 -8.18
C PHE A 277 -26.63 7.74 -7.74
N GLY A 278 -25.77 7.05 -6.99
CA GLY A 278 -26.02 5.67 -6.58
C GLY A 278 -25.52 4.59 -7.54
N GLN A 279 -24.71 4.94 -8.55
CA GLN A 279 -24.03 3.94 -9.39
C GLN A 279 -23.17 3.00 -8.56
N VAL A 280 -23.03 1.75 -8.99
CA VAL A 280 -22.26 0.73 -8.28
C VAL A 280 -20.87 0.60 -8.88
N LEU A 281 -19.86 0.62 -8.01
CA LEU A 281 -18.46 0.42 -8.33
C LEU A 281 -17.92 -0.85 -7.65
N PHE A 282 -16.81 -1.34 -8.18
CA PHE A 282 -16.03 -2.45 -7.66
C PHE A 282 -14.66 -1.96 -7.20
N VAL A 283 -14.36 -2.17 -5.92
CA VAL A 283 -13.05 -1.90 -5.34
C VAL A 283 -12.31 -3.23 -5.22
N ASP A 284 -11.27 -3.39 -6.05
CA ASP A 284 -10.39 -4.55 -6.03
C ASP A 284 -9.39 -4.41 -4.87
N HIS A 285 -9.32 -5.40 -3.99
CA HIS A 285 -8.40 -5.39 -2.85
C HIS A 285 -6.93 -5.58 -3.26
N GLU A 286 -6.67 -6.11 -4.46
CA GLU A 286 -5.34 -6.21 -5.05
C GLU A 286 -4.88 -4.88 -5.67
N MET A 287 -5.80 -3.92 -5.81
CA MET A 287 -5.52 -2.57 -6.31
C MET A 287 -5.57 -1.58 -5.14
N SER A 288 -4.45 -0.89 -4.90
CA SER A 288 -4.35 0.06 -3.79
C SER A 288 -5.04 1.39 -4.09
N ALA A 289 -5.49 1.64 -5.32
CA ALA A 289 -6.14 2.89 -5.72
C ALA A 289 -7.28 2.67 -6.71
N GLY A 290 -8.31 3.51 -6.57
CA GLY A 290 -9.41 3.60 -7.51
C GLY A 290 -10.52 2.59 -7.27
N ALA A 291 -11.50 2.66 -8.16
CA ALA A 291 -12.61 1.73 -8.26
C ALA A 291 -12.99 1.58 -9.74
N ARG A 292 -13.73 0.53 -10.07
CA ARG A 292 -14.23 0.26 -11.42
C ARG A 292 -15.74 0.40 -11.47
N TRP A 293 -16.27 1.11 -12.46
CA TRP A 293 -17.71 1.20 -12.67
C TRP A 293 -18.32 -0.16 -13.06
N LEU A 294 -19.45 -0.53 -12.46
CA LEU A 294 -20.18 -1.77 -12.77
C LEU A 294 -21.52 -1.53 -13.43
N ALA A 295 -22.33 -0.66 -12.82
CA ALA A 295 -23.72 -0.46 -13.19
C ALA A 295 -24.21 0.92 -12.72
N PRO A 296 -25.21 1.51 -13.38
CA PRO A 296 -25.72 2.83 -13.01
C PRO A 296 -26.65 2.80 -11.76
N SER A 297 -27.04 1.63 -11.26
CA SER A 297 -27.79 1.43 -10.02
C SER A 297 -27.57 0.03 -9.43
N LEU A 298 -28.01 -0.21 -8.18
CA LEU A 298 -27.98 -1.53 -7.58
C LEU A 298 -28.99 -2.47 -8.25
N THR A 299 -30.17 -1.95 -8.61
CA THR A 299 -31.16 -2.73 -9.38
C THR A 299 -30.56 -3.28 -10.66
N GLU A 300 -29.87 -2.45 -11.44
CA GLU A 300 -29.27 -2.85 -12.72
C GLU A 300 -28.10 -3.81 -12.53
N LEU A 301 -27.27 -3.64 -11.49
CA LEU A 301 -26.23 -4.63 -11.16
C LEU A 301 -26.82 -6.03 -10.94
N LEU A 302 -27.86 -6.12 -10.10
CA LEU A 302 -28.45 -7.40 -9.67
C LEU A 302 -29.25 -8.09 -10.79
N THR A 303 -29.81 -7.31 -11.71
CA THR A 303 -30.66 -7.82 -12.80
C THR A 303 -29.87 -8.10 -14.07
N GLU A 304 -28.98 -7.20 -14.51
CA GLU A 304 -28.24 -7.34 -15.76
C GLU A 304 -27.01 -8.23 -15.64
N ARG A 305 -26.39 -8.27 -14.44
CA ARG A 305 -25.26 -9.16 -14.08
C ARG A 305 -24.07 -9.03 -15.03
N PRO A 306 -23.21 -8.01 -14.85
CA PRO A 306 -22.11 -7.74 -15.78
C PRO A 306 -21.24 -8.98 -15.99
N THR A 307 -20.99 -9.30 -17.26
CA THR A 307 -20.35 -10.56 -17.68
C THR A 307 -18.86 -10.63 -17.37
N THR A 308 -18.21 -9.52 -17.05
CA THR A 308 -16.78 -9.50 -16.75
C THR A 308 -16.44 -8.41 -15.73
N LEU A 309 -15.65 -8.77 -14.72
CA LEU A 309 -15.07 -7.86 -13.74
C LEU A 309 -13.66 -7.37 -14.15
N ALA A 310 -13.33 -7.42 -15.44
CA ALA A 310 -11.95 -7.39 -15.95
C ALA A 310 -11.13 -6.23 -15.38
N LYS A 311 -9.86 -6.54 -15.09
CA LYS A 311 -8.88 -5.60 -14.56
C LYS A 311 -8.76 -4.40 -15.52
N LEU A 312 -8.93 -3.19 -14.97
CA LEU A 312 -8.40 -1.99 -15.59
C LEU A 312 -6.88 -2.18 -15.63
N GLY A 313 -6.31 -2.32 -16.82
CA GLY A 313 -4.86 -2.21 -16.96
C GLY A 313 -4.42 -0.80 -16.60
N PRO A 314 -3.14 -0.57 -16.23
CA PRO A 314 -2.63 0.78 -16.05
C PRO A 314 -2.86 1.57 -17.34
N GLU A 315 -3.82 2.49 -17.29
CA GLU A 315 -4.20 3.30 -18.45
C GLU A 315 -3.08 4.30 -18.78
N GLY A 316 -3.04 4.68 -20.05
CA GLY A 316 -1.88 5.21 -20.75
C GLY A 316 -1.17 6.41 -20.11
N GLY A 317 0.14 6.51 -20.36
CA GLY A 317 0.96 7.73 -20.19
C GLY A 317 1.17 8.27 -18.77
N LEU A 318 0.29 7.98 -17.81
CA LEU A 318 0.38 8.49 -16.42
C LEU A 318 1.50 7.82 -15.63
N LEU A 319 1.79 6.55 -15.93
CA LEU A 319 2.91 5.80 -15.38
C LEU A 319 3.83 5.34 -16.52
N VAL A 320 5.10 5.71 -16.43
CA VAL A 320 6.15 5.26 -17.37
C VAL A 320 7.22 4.50 -16.59
N ARG A 321 7.52 3.27 -17.03
CA ARG A 321 8.68 2.50 -16.58
C ARG A 321 9.75 2.53 -17.67
N VAL A 322 10.87 3.16 -17.41
CA VAL A 322 12.05 3.24 -18.29
C VAL A 322 13.02 2.13 -17.96
N GLY A 323 13.47 1.39 -18.98
CA GLY A 323 14.42 0.29 -18.80
C GLY A 323 14.36 -0.75 -19.91
N SER A 324 15.34 -1.64 -19.93
CA SER A 324 15.48 -2.68 -20.96
C SER A 324 14.27 -3.61 -21.08
N HIS A 325 13.59 -3.91 -19.97
CA HIS A 325 12.42 -4.79 -19.94
C HIS A 325 11.16 -4.14 -20.51
N SER A 326 11.05 -2.81 -20.49
CA SER A 326 9.90 -2.09 -21.05
C SER A 326 10.14 -1.58 -22.46
N GLY A 327 11.40 -1.44 -22.87
CA GLY A 327 11.80 -0.80 -24.13
C GLY A 327 11.55 0.71 -24.17
N LYS A 328 11.06 1.32 -23.09
CA LYS A 328 10.78 2.75 -22.98
C LYS A 328 12.00 3.52 -22.51
N THR A 329 12.07 4.78 -22.93
CA THR A 329 13.11 5.76 -22.61
C THR A 329 12.50 7.02 -22.01
N LEU A 330 13.33 8.00 -21.59
CA LEU A 330 12.81 9.29 -21.13
C LEU A 330 11.99 10.04 -22.19
N ALA A 331 12.19 9.75 -23.48
CA ALA A 331 11.41 10.36 -24.55
C ALA A 331 9.93 9.93 -24.57
N ASP A 332 9.60 8.82 -23.89
CA ASP A 332 8.22 8.33 -23.75
C ASP A 332 7.46 9.02 -22.61
N VAL A 333 8.17 9.81 -21.78
CA VAL A 333 7.57 10.57 -20.66
C VAL A 333 6.83 11.77 -21.23
N GLN A 334 5.54 11.83 -20.95
CA GLN A 334 4.68 12.93 -21.39
C GLN A 334 4.63 14.03 -20.32
N PRO A 335 4.27 15.28 -20.67
CA PRO A 335 4.04 16.34 -19.68
C PRO A 335 2.96 16.00 -18.64
N THR A 336 2.03 15.10 -19.00
CA THR A 336 0.96 14.59 -18.13
C THR A 336 1.35 13.35 -17.33
N THR A 337 2.55 12.79 -17.53
CA THR A 337 3.02 11.66 -16.72
C THR A 337 3.15 12.10 -15.25
N GLU A 338 2.59 11.29 -14.36
CA GLU A 338 2.61 11.52 -12.91
C GLU A 338 3.70 10.71 -12.20
N VAL A 339 3.94 9.49 -12.67
CA VAL A 339 4.84 8.51 -12.04
C VAL A 339 5.88 8.03 -13.04
N LEU A 340 7.15 8.22 -12.70
CA LEU A 340 8.28 7.70 -13.47
C LEU A 340 9.08 6.68 -12.65
N TYR A 341 9.25 5.49 -13.22
CA TYR A 341 10.20 4.50 -12.74
C TYR A 341 11.39 4.43 -13.69
N VAL A 342 12.60 4.48 -13.15
CA VAL A 342 13.86 4.22 -13.87
C VAL A 342 14.46 2.94 -13.29
N SER A 343 14.38 1.86 -14.05
CA SER A 343 14.89 0.55 -13.62
C SER A 343 16.41 0.51 -13.60
N ALA A 344 16.98 -0.35 -12.74
CA ALA A 344 18.43 -0.44 -12.54
C ALA A 344 19.23 -0.82 -13.80
N GLY A 345 18.60 -1.49 -14.78
CA GLY A 345 19.19 -1.87 -16.06
C GLY A 345 18.96 -0.87 -17.20
N ALA A 346 18.43 0.33 -16.91
CA ALA A 346 18.27 1.38 -17.91
C ALA A 346 19.63 1.94 -18.34
N ALA A 347 19.73 2.41 -19.59
CA ALA A 347 20.87 3.20 -20.02
C ALA A 347 20.95 4.50 -19.20
N PRO A 348 22.16 5.06 -18.97
CA PRO A 348 22.28 6.35 -18.30
C PRO A 348 21.36 7.40 -18.92
N CYS A 349 20.56 8.03 -18.07
CA CYS A 349 19.55 8.99 -18.51
C CYS A 349 19.71 10.34 -17.78
N ASP A 350 19.54 11.43 -18.50
CA ASP A 350 19.68 12.79 -18.00
C ASP A 350 18.31 13.35 -17.61
N LEU A 351 18.11 13.65 -16.32
CA LEU A 351 16.82 14.13 -15.82
C LEU A 351 16.51 15.57 -16.20
N SER A 352 17.46 16.34 -16.74
CA SER A 352 17.18 17.70 -17.20
C SER A 352 16.09 17.75 -18.28
N ALA A 353 15.88 16.66 -19.02
CA ALA A 353 14.78 16.53 -19.98
C ALA A 353 13.39 16.56 -19.34
N LEU A 354 13.28 16.33 -18.03
CA LEU A 354 12.02 16.27 -17.29
C LEU A 354 11.61 17.61 -16.67
N ALA A 355 12.42 18.65 -16.81
CA ALA A 355 12.15 19.96 -16.23
C ALA A 355 10.74 20.46 -16.60
N GLY A 356 9.96 20.87 -15.60
CA GLY A 356 8.58 21.34 -15.78
C GLY A 356 7.51 20.27 -16.02
N HIS A 357 7.87 18.98 -16.07
CA HIS A 357 6.88 17.90 -16.09
C HIS A 357 6.09 17.84 -14.77
N ARG A 358 4.86 17.33 -14.83
CA ARG A 358 3.98 17.15 -13.65
C ARG A 358 4.26 15.86 -12.88
N LEU A 359 5.51 15.39 -12.90
CA LEU A 359 5.92 14.21 -12.14
C LEU A 359 5.76 14.49 -10.65
N ARG A 360 4.90 13.72 -9.99
CA ARG A 360 4.76 13.70 -8.54
C ARG A 360 5.61 12.63 -7.89
N THR A 361 5.93 11.58 -8.64
CA THR A 361 6.74 10.46 -8.16
C THR A 361 7.86 10.13 -9.14
N LEU A 362 9.08 10.05 -8.61
CA LEU A 362 10.24 9.51 -9.30
C LEU A 362 10.87 8.38 -8.47
N VAL A 363 10.98 7.20 -9.07
CA VAL A 363 11.62 6.04 -8.46
C VAL A 363 12.81 5.61 -9.31
N THR A 364 13.99 5.49 -8.70
CA THR A 364 15.20 4.99 -9.37
C THR A 364 15.74 3.79 -8.60
N GLU A 365 15.95 2.66 -9.27
CA GLU A 365 16.42 1.41 -8.64
C GLU A 365 17.95 1.26 -8.61
N SER A 366 18.69 2.12 -9.32
CA SER A 366 20.16 2.20 -9.29
C SER A 366 20.61 3.51 -9.95
N ALA A 367 21.62 4.17 -9.40
CA ALA A 367 22.11 5.53 -9.72
C ALA A 367 22.64 5.78 -11.16
N VAL A 368 22.10 5.15 -12.20
CA VAL A 368 22.44 5.46 -13.61
C VAL A 368 21.65 6.67 -14.10
N VAL A 369 21.68 7.74 -13.32
CA VAL A 369 20.94 8.97 -13.55
C VAL A 369 21.90 10.15 -13.51
N ALA A 370 22.08 10.79 -14.66
CA ALA A 370 22.87 12.00 -14.78
C ALA A 370 22.05 13.22 -14.34
N ASN A 371 22.74 14.25 -13.86
CA ASN A 371 22.16 15.53 -13.46
C ASN A 371 21.02 15.41 -12.44
N LEU A 372 21.22 14.58 -11.42
CA LEU A 372 20.28 14.42 -10.31
C LEU A 372 19.73 15.74 -9.72
N PRO A 373 20.48 16.87 -9.63
CA PRO A 373 19.92 18.14 -9.18
C PRO A 373 18.73 18.68 -10.00
N ALA A 374 18.55 18.24 -11.25
CA ALA A 374 17.41 18.63 -12.09
C ALA A 374 16.05 18.24 -11.50
N ILE A 375 15.99 17.27 -10.58
CA ILE A 375 14.75 16.91 -9.88
C ILE A 375 14.18 18.06 -9.05
N THR A 376 15.01 19.04 -8.65
CA THR A 376 14.56 20.24 -7.95
C THR A 376 13.71 21.16 -8.83
N GLU A 377 13.73 20.95 -10.15
CA GLU A 377 12.92 21.67 -11.14
C GLU A 377 11.58 20.98 -11.42
N LEU A 378 11.25 19.89 -10.71
CA LEU A 378 9.97 19.19 -10.81
C LEU A 378 8.97 19.79 -9.80
N PRO A 379 8.01 20.63 -10.25
CA PRO A 379 7.17 21.40 -9.34
C PRO A 379 6.18 20.54 -8.54
N ALA A 380 5.79 19.38 -9.07
CA ALA A 380 4.79 18.51 -8.46
C ALA A 380 5.39 17.36 -7.61
N LEU A 381 6.73 17.24 -7.56
CA LEU A 381 7.42 16.11 -6.93
C LEU A 381 7.11 16.04 -5.43
N GLU A 382 6.38 15.01 -5.01
CA GLU A 382 6.02 14.76 -3.61
C GLU A 382 6.73 13.54 -3.03
N TYR A 383 7.11 12.59 -3.88
CA TYR A 383 7.81 11.37 -3.50
C TYR A 383 8.99 11.11 -4.43
N LEU A 384 10.14 10.85 -3.82
CA LEU A 384 11.37 10.52 -4.51
C LEU A 384 11.96 9.27 -3.86
N GLN A 385 12.25 8.25 -4.65
CA GLN A 385 12.99 7.08 -4.19
C GLN A 385 14.32 6.99 -4.93
N LEU A 386 15.41 7.00 -4.16
CA LEU A 386 16.77 6.85 -4.66
C LEU A 386 17.49 5.73 -3.91
N ASP A 387 18.63 5.29 -4.44
CA ASP A 387 19.58 4.54 -3.64
C ASP A 387 20.34 5.44 -2.65
N VAL A 388 21.06 4.82 -1.72
CA VAL A 388 21.86 5.54 -0.71
C VAL A 388 22.88 6.49 -1.33
N ALA A 389 23.51 6.11 -2.45
CA ALA A 389 24.50 6.95 -3.11
C ALA A 389 23.88 8.23 -3.67
N GLY A 390 22.72 8.12 -4.33
CA GLY A 390 21.95 9.24 -4.85
C GLY A 390 21.50 10.18 -3.74
N TRP A 391 21.00 9.64 -2.63
CA TRP A 391 20.63 10.46 -1.47
C TRP A 391 21.82 11.19 -0.85
N GLN A 392 22.94 10.49 -0.64
CA GLN A 392 24.15 11.11 -0.11
C GLN A 392 24.66 12.25 -1.01
N GLN A 393 24.52 12.13 -2.34
CA GLN A 393 24.87 13.21 -3.28
C GLN A 393 23.99 14.44 -3.05
N LEU A 394 22.67 14.29 -2.99
CA LEU A 394 21.75 15.40 -2.78
C LEU A 394 21.91 16.06 -1.41
N LEU A 395 22.07 15.26 -0.35
CA LEU A 395 22.30 15.75 1.00
C LEU A 395 23.60 16.55 1.11
N ARG A 396 24.70 16.05 0.54
CA ARG A 396 26.00 16.76 0.52
C ARG A 396 25.93 18.08 -0.26
N ALA A 397 25.14 18.13 -1.32
CA ALA A 397 24.96 19.33 -2.12
C ALA A 397 23.93 20.31 -1.53
N GLY A 398 23.15 19.92 -0.52
CA GLY A 398 22.03 20.72 0.00
C GLY A 398 20.90 20.87 -1.03
N GLN A 399 20.70 19.88 -1.90
CA GLN A 399 19.79 19.92 -3.05
C GLN A 399 18.61 18.95 -2.91
N VAL A 400 18.24 18.57 -1.69
CA VAL A 400 17.02 17.77 -1.46
C VAL A 400 15.79 18.63 -1.83
N PRO A 401 14.89 18.19 -2.72
CA PRO A 401 13.75 19.00 -3.15
C PRO A 401 12.82 19.33 -1.99
N SER A 402 12.56 20.62 -1.77
CA SER A 402 11.81 21.10 -0.60
C SER A 402 10.30 20.77 -0.63
N ASN A 403 9.78 20.33 -1.77
CA ASN A 403 8.38 19.94 -1.96
C ASN A 403 8.09 18.47 -1.60
N LEU A 404 9.12 17.67 -1.26
CA LEU A 404 8.91 16.28 -0.86
C LEU A 404 8.07 16.16 0.41
N LEU A 405 7.10 15.25 0.36
CA LEU A 405 6.27 14.81 1.48
C LEU A 405 6.82 13.53 2.10
N ALA A 406 7.45 12.68 1.27
CA ALA A 406 8.17 11.50 1.72
C ALA A 406 9.35 11.17 0.79
N ALA A 407 10.30 10.39 1.30
CA ALA A 407 11.50 9.99 0.60
C ALA A 407 11.74 8.49 0.79
N GLY A 408 11.84 7.73 -0.30
CA GLY A 408 12.14 6.31 -0.28
C GLY A 408 13.64 6.04 -0.37
N VAL A 409 14.15 5.10 0.43
CA VAL A 409 15.53 4.61 0.33
C VAL A 409 15.51 3.19 -0.24
N SER A 410 16.27 2.99 -1.31
CA SER A 410 16.30 1.72 -2.03
C SER A 410 17.71 1.15 -2.17
N GLY A 411 17.77 -0.11 -2.58
CA GLY A 411 19.02 -0.81 -2.83
C GLY A 411 19.64 -1.38 -1.55
N ARG A 412 20.69 -2.18 -1.76
CA ARG A 412 21.36 -2.94 -0.70
C ARG A 412 22.64 -2.25 -0.22
N ALA A 413 22.50 -1.01 0.22
CA ALA A 413 23.60 -0.31 0.86
C ALA A 413 23.91 -0.89 2.26
N GLY A 414 25.06 -0.51 2.80
CA GLY A 414 25.44 -0.83 4.17
C GLY A 414 24.47 -0.18 5.17
N TRP A 415 24.19 -0.87 6.27
CA TRP A 415 23.25 -0.42 7.30
C TRP A 415 23.56 0.98 7.82
N THR A 416 24.83 1.27 8.11
CA THR A 416 25.27 2.58 8.59
C THR A 416 24.97 3.67 7.57
N ASP A 417 25.27 3.45 6.29
CA ASP A 417 25.01 4.44 5.25
C ASP A 417 23.50 4.69 5.08
N THR A 418 22.67 3.65 5.19
CA THR A 418 21.21 3.79 5.17
C THR A 418 20.71 4.63 6.34
N VAL A 419 21.18 4.35 7.56
CA VAL A 419 20.82 5.12 8.77
C VAL A 419 21.26 6.58 8.64
N ASP A 420 22.47 6.83 8.11
CA ASP A 420 22.99 8.18 7.89
C ASP A 420 22.15 8.96 6.87
N VAL A 421 21.72 8.30 5.78
CA VAL A 421 20.79 8.91 4.80
C VAL A 421 19.45 9.24 5.45
N VAL A 422 18.83 8.30 6.17
CA VAL A 422 17.55 8.50 6.85
C VAL A 422 17.65 9.69 7.82
N ASN A 423 18.66 9.71 8.68
CA ASN A 423 18.87 10.80 9.63
C ASN A 423 19.22 12.13 8.95
N GLY A 424 19.93 12.10 7.82
CA GLY A 424 20.20 13.29 7.01
C GLY A 424 18.92 13.89 6.41
N LEU A 425 18.01 13.05 5.91
CA LEU A 425 16.69 13.46 5.42
C LEU A 425 15.83 14.06 6.53
N LEU A 426 15.77 13.41 7.69
CA LEU A 426 15.07 13.92 8.87
C LEU A 426 15.62 15.29 9.31
N ALA A 427 16.95 15.43 9.35
CA ALA A 427 17.61 16.68 9.71
C ALA A 427 17.30 17.82 8.70
N ALA A 428 17.21 17.53 7.41
CA ALA A 428 16.82 18.50 6.39
C ALA A 428 15.39 19.05 6.64
N TRP A 429 14.50 18.26 7.27
CA TRP A 429 13.17 18.66 7.72
C TRP A 429 13.08 19.07 9.19
N LYS A 430 14.23 19.22 9.87
CA LYS A 430 14.31 19.56 11.31
C LYS A 430 13.54 18.59 12.21
N GLN A 431 13.47 17.34 11.81
CA GLN A 431 12.91 16.24 12.60
C GLN A 431 14.02 15.56 13.41
N GLU A 432 13.63 14.90 14.50
CA GLU A 432 14.57 14.12 15.32
C GLU A 432 15.09 12.90 14.56
N PRO A 433 16.35 12.51 14.76
CA PRO A 433 16.90 11.30 14.14
C PRO A 433 16.26 10.05 14.72
N ILE A 434 16.26 8.96 13.95
CA ILE A 434 15.87 7.65 14.47
C ILE A 434 16.91 7.14 15.48
N GLN A 435 16.44 6.40 16.47
CA GLN A 435 17.29 5.72 17.43
C GLN A 435 17.66 4.32 16.92
N VAL A 436 18.95 4.02 16.86
CA VAL A 436 19.47 2.67 16.62
C VAL A 436 20.08 2.16 17.92
N ILE A 437 19.63 1.01 18.39
CA ILE A 437 20.12 0.35 19.60
C ILE A 437 20.90 -0.89 19.16
N ASP A 438 22.22 -0.84 19.29
CA ASP A 438 23.09 -1.96 18.98
C ASP A 438 23.32 -2.83 20.23
N VAL A 439 22.98 -4.10 20.12
CA VAL A 439 23.19 -5.14 21.13
C VAL A 439 24.32 -6.06 20.67
N PRO A 440 25.55 -5.87 21.15
CA PRO A 440 26.65 -6.78 20.84
C PRO A 440 26.42 -8.13 21.52
N VAL A 441 26.59 -9.22 20.76
CA VAL A 441 26.44 -10.58 21.26
C VAL A 441 27.72 -11.36 20.97
N GLN A 442 28.33 -11.90 22.03
CA GLN A 442 29.51 -12.75 21.93
C GLN A 442 29.08 -14.22 21.91
N LEU A 443 29.39 -14.96 20.84
CA LEU A 443 29.00 -16.37 20.66
C LEU A 443 30.08 -17.40 21.03
#